data_AF-W5KJ49-F1
#
_entry.id   AF-W5KJ49-F1
#
_cell.length_a   1.000
_cell.length_b   1.000
_cell.length_c   1.000
_cell.angle_alpha   90.00
_cell.angle_beta   90.00
_cell.angle_gamma   90.00
#
_symmetry.space_group_name_H-M   'P 1'
#
loop_
_entity.id
_entity.type
_entity.pdbx_description
1 polymer ?
#
loop_
_entity_poly.entity_id
_entity_poly.type
_entity_poly.pdbx_seq_one_letter_code
_entity_poly.pdbx_strand_id
1 'polypeptide(L)'
;MGPFYCEICRQTDFSGKGHIYGKSHQSKLKVVLVKFLEKVKEARRCIKRPQVEKFDAVEHEQKFWCYCCQQEIQKHVTDGRVTVLHGALLEHMSTREHRTKTHAFWWKNKADPKLKEKFIITEEEAERLKEEVAKTLEQYEEKEDTLLKEQADIIRSQEHHRLEVLQSLREVCFPGMKQLYPYLIKLPITVIKNLLHL
;
A
#
# COMPACT_ATOMS: atom_id res chain seq x y z
N MET A 1 34.38 -6.19 -36.46
CA MET A 1 33.34 -5.87 -35.46
C MET A 1 33.49 -6.86 -34.32
N GLY A 2 33.66 -6.39 -33.08
CA GLY A 2 33.88 -7.26 -31.92
C GLY A 2 32.58 -7.87 -31.35
N PRO A 3 32.69 -8.86 -30.46
CA PRO A 3 31.55 -9.45 -29.77
C PRO A 3 30.79 -8.39 -28.97
N PHE A 4 29.45 -8.47 -28.96
CA PHE A 4 28.62 -7.62 -28.11
C PHE A 4 27.58 -8.45 -27.34
N TYR A 5 27.34 -8.11 -26.09
CA TYR A 5 26.30 -8.76 -25.29
C TYR A 5 24.94 -8.07 -25.48
N CYS A 6 23.92 -8.85 -25.81
CA CYS A 6 22.55 -8.36 -25.93
C CYS A 6 21.73 -8.72 -24.68
N GLU A 7 21.34 -7.72 -23.90
CA GLU A 7 20.54 -7.91 -22.67
C GLU A 7 19.15 -8.51 -22.93
N ILE A 8 18.53 -8.20 -24.08
CA ILE A 8 17.21 -8.73 -24.46
C ILE A 8 17.30 -10.22 -24.81
N CYS A 9 18.37 -10.60 -25.51
CA CYS A 9 18.58 -11.98 -25.93
C CYS A 9 19.36 -12.81 -24.91
N ARG A 10 19.97 -12.16 -23.91
CA ARG A 10 20.85 -12.70 -22.88
C ARG A 10 22.00 -13.53 -23.44
N GLN A 11 22.55 -13.10 -24.58
CA GLN A 11 23.61 -13.82 -25.28
C GLN A 11 24.63 -12.85 -25.87
N THR A 12 25.87 -13.30 -25.96
CA THR A 12 26.91 -12.61 -26.73
C THR A 12 26.73 -12.94 -28.19
N ASP A 13 26.62 -11.92 -29.01
CA ASP A 13 26.47 -12.04 -30.45
C ASP A 13 27.75 -11.55 -31.15
N PHE A 14 28.22 -12.35 -32.12
CA PHE A 14 29.45 -12.11 -32.87
C PHE A 14 29.18 -11.43 -34.22
N SER A 15 27.91 -11.31 -34.62
CA SER A 15 27.44 -10.65 -35.86
C SER A 15 27.48 -9.11 -35.76
N GLY A 16 27.96 -8.56 -34.64
CA GLY A 16 27.96 -7.13 -34.37
C GLY A 16 26.55 -6.55 -34.24
N LYS A 17 26.40 -5.26 -34.57
CA LYS A 17 25.12 -4.52 -34.42
C LYS A 17 24.01 -4.98 -35.38
N GLY A 18 24.27 -5.90 -36.32
CA GLY A 18 23.24 -6.46 -37.21
C GLY A 18 22.19 -7.30 -36.48
N HIS A 19 22.56 -7.92 -35.36
CA HIS A 19 21.69 -8.78 -34.55
C HIS A 19 20.36 -8.12 -34.16
N ILE A 20 20.38 -6.82 -33.84
CA ILE A 20 19.18 -6.09 -33.38
C ILE A 20 18.08 -6.04 -34.44
N TYR A 21 18.42 -6.21 -35.72
CA TYR A 21 17.46 -6.26 -36.83
C TYR A 21 16.95 -7.68 -37.12
N GLY A 22 17.54 -8.70 -36.49
CA GLY A 22 17.18 -10.10 -36.69
C GLY A 22 15.81 -10.45 -36.13
N LYS A 23 15.08 -11.34 -36.81
CA LYS A 23 13.74 -11.80 -36.39
C LYS A 23 13.72 -12.38 -34.98
N SER A 24 14.76 -13.10 -34.58
CA SER A 24 14.88 -13.69 -33.24
C SER A 24 14.91 -12.61 -32.15
N HIS A 25 15.74 -11.58 -32.32
CA HIS A 25 15.81 -10.44 -31.41
C HIS A 25 14.47 -9.71 -31.33
N GLN A 26 13.90 -9.36 -32.47
CA GLN A 26 12.65 -8.61 -32.55
C GLN A 26 11.46 -9.36 -31.92
N SER A 27 11.39 -10.69 -32.09
CA SER A 27 10.39 -11.53 -31.43
C SER A 27 10.55 -11.52 -29.90
N LYS A 28 11.78 -11.67 -29.39
CA LYS A 28 12.06 -11.60 -27.93
C LYS A 28 11.74 -10.22 -27.37
N LEU A 29 12.16 -9.16 -28.06
CA LEU A 29 11.88 -7.77 -27.70
C LEU A 29 10.38 -7.52 -27.61
N LYS A 30 9.60 -8.00 -28.58
CA LYS A 30 8.13 -7.89 -28.56
C LYS A 30 7.53 -8.54 -27.33
N VAL A 31 7.95 -9.75 -26.97
CA VAL A 31 7.45 -10.44 -25.76
C VAL A 31 7.78 -9.64 -24.50
N VAL A 32 9.00 -9.14 -24.37
CA VAL A 32 9.42 -8.31 -23.24
C VAL A 32 8.57 -7.04 -23.14
N LEU A 33 8.38 -6.33 -24.26
CA LEU A 33 7.59 -5.11 -24.32
C LEU A 33 6.11 -5.35 -24.04
N VAL A 34 5.53 -6.46 -24.49
CA VAL A 34 4.13 -6.81 -24.17
C VAL A 34 3.94 -7.01 -22.67
N LYS A 35 4.79 -7.84 -22.04
CA LYS A 35 4.74 -8.06 -20.59
C LYS A 35 4.98 -6.80 -19.79
N PHE A 36 5.91 -5.94 -20.25
CA PHE A 36 6.16 -4.66 -19.60
C PHE A 36 4.96 -3.73 -19.75
N LEU A 37 4.36 -3.66 -20.93
CA LEU A 37 3.19 -2.83 -21.21
C LEU A 37 1.97 -3.24 -20.38
N GLU A 38 1.77 -4.53 -20.11
CA GLU A 38 0.69 -5.01 -19.24
C GLU A 38 0.77 -4.39 -17.85
N LYS A 39 1.97 -4.37 -17.25
CA LYS A 39 2.22 -3.74 -15.94
C LYS A 39 1.98 -2.23 -15.97
N VAL A 40 2.44 -1.56 -17.03
CA VAL A 40 2.22 -0.12 -17.20
C VAL A 40 0.74 0.21 -17.39
N LYS A 41 0.00 -0.62 -18.14
CA LYS A 41 -1.45 -0.46 -18.32
C LYS A 41 -2.24 -0.72 -17.05
N GLU A 42 -1.83 -1.68 -16.25
CA GLU A 42 -2.41 -1.93 -14.93
C GLU A 42 -2.25 -0.69 -14.05
N ALA A 43 -1.02 -0.20 -13.90
CA ALA A 43 -0.75 1.02 -13.14
C ALA A 43 -1.48 2.25 -13.69
N ARG A 44 -1.54 2.42 -15.02
CA ARG A 44 -2.22 3.57 -15.64
C ARG A 44 -3.73 3.62 -15.32
N ARG A 45 -4.38 2.47 -15.03
CA ARG A 45 -5.78 2.46 -14.59
C ARG A 45 -5.97 3.14 -13.23
N CYS A 46 -4.94 3.10 -12.37
CA CYS A 46 -4.95 3.73 -11.06
C CYS A 46 -4.89 5.27 -11.13
N ILE A 47 -4.56 5.88 -12.27
CA ILE A 47 -4.54 7.35 -12.40
C ILE A 47 -5.91 7.98 -12.14
N LYS A 48 -6.98 7.34 -12.63
CA LYS A 48 -8.36 7.86 -12.47
C LYS A 48 -8.95 7.56 -11.10
N ARG A 49 -8.49 6.48 -10.47
CA ARG A 49 -8.99 5.98 -9.20
C ARG A 49 -7.80 5.36 -8.45
N PRO A 50 -6.99 6.19 -7.79
CA PRO A 50 -5.91 5.69 -6.96
C PRO A 50 -6.47 4.79 -5.87
N GLN A 51 -5.67 3.81 -5.46
CA GLN A 51 -6.04 2.91 -4.38
C GLN A 51 -5.10 3.19 -3.22
N VAL A 52 -5.69 3.54 -2.08
CA VAL A 52 -4.99 3.76 -0.82
C VAL A 52 -5.42 2.67 0.13
N GLU A 53 -4.44 1.98 0.70
CA GLU A 53 -4.63 0.87 1.63
C GLU A 53 -3.76 1.08 2.86
N LYS A 54 -4.10 0.41 3.96
CA LYS A 54 -3.24 0.33 5.14
C LYS A 54 -1.96 -0.42 4.77
N PHE A 55 -0.80 0.07 5.20
CA PHE A 55 0.48 -0.53 4.87
C PHE A 55 0.60 -1.98 5.38
N ASP A 56 0.98 -2.87 4.48
CA ASP A 56 1.39 -4.25 4.74
C ASP A 56 2.73 -4.51 4.05
N ALA A 57 3.78 -4.82 4.82
CA ALA A 57 5.12 -5.03 4.28
C ALA A 57 5.19 -6.22 3.30
N VAL A 58 4.40 -7.28 3.50
CA VAL A 58 4.40 -8.47 2.64
C VAL A 58 3.78 -8.15 1.28
N GLU A 59 2.73 -7.34 1.27
CA GLU A 59 2.00 -7.02 0.04
C GLU A 59 2.54 -5.79 -0.68
N HIS A 60 3.09 -4.81 0.04
CA HIS A 60 3.37 -3.47 -0.50
C HIS A 60 4.85 -3.19 -0.77
N GLU A 61 5.79 -3.96 -0.21
CA GLU A 61 7.23 -3.88 -0.55
C GLU A 61 7.58 -4.60 -1.86
N GLN A 62 6.70 -4.49 -2.85
CA GLN A 62 6.90 -5.07 -4.17
C GLN A 62 7.72 -4.14 -5.06
N LYS A 63 8.66 -4.72 -5.78
CA LYS A 63 9.46 -4.03 -6.78
C LYS A 63 9.11 -4.49 -8.20
N PHE A 64 9.41 -3.63 -9.17
CA PHE A 64 9.33 -3.97 -10.58
C PHE A 64 10.61 -3.58 -11.31
N TRP A 65 10.97 -4.38 -12.32
CA TRP A 65 12.08 -4.08 -13.20
C TRP A 65 11.65 -3.18 -14.36
N CYS A 66 12.27 -2.02 -14.50
CA CYS A 66 12.09 -1.15 -15.66
C CYS A 66 13.13 -1.48 -16.75
N TYR A 67 12.68 -1.99 -17.90
CA TYR A 67 13.57 -2.34 -19.01
C TYR A 67 14.21 -1.13 -19.70
N CYS A 68 13.51 0.01 -19.70
CA CYS A 68 14.03 1.24 -20.29
C CYS A 68 15.18 1.80 -19.45
N CYS A 69 15.00 1.79 -18.13
CA CYS A 69 15.95 2.36 -17.19
C CYS A 69 17.00 1.39 -16.66
N GLN A 70 16.81 0.08 -16.89
CA GLN A 70 17.66 -1.01 -16.42
C GLN A 70 17.87 -0.99 -14.90
N GLN A 71 16.79 -0.71 -14.18
CA GLN A 71 16.82 -0.57 -12.73
C GLN A 71 15.56 -1.16 -12.10
N GLU A 72 15.72 -1.58 -10.86
CA GLU A 72 14.64 -2.05 -10.01
C GLU A 72 14.01 -0.85 -9.29
N ILE A 73 12.68 -0.73 -9.38
CA ILE A 73 11.91 0.42 -8.88
C ILE A 73 10.80 -0.09 -7.97
N GLN A 74 10.49 0.68 -6.93
CA GLN A 74 9.35 0.37 -6.07
C GLN A 74 8.05 0.44 -6.87
N LYS A 75 7.14 -0.52 -6.62
CA LYS A 75 5.83 -0.54 -7.28
C LYS A 75 4.89 0.45 -6.62
N HIS A 76 4.88 0.50 -5.29
CA HIS A 76 3.97 1.30 -4.47
C HIS A 76 4.71 2.45 -3.76
N VAL A 77 3.99 3.51 -3.36
CA VAL A 77 4.51 4.55 -2.45
C VAL A 77 3.92 4.28 -1.06
N THR A 78 4.74 4.35 -0.01
CA THR A 78 4.27 4.16 1.36
C THR A 78 4.91 5.18 2.31
N ASP A 79 4.17 5.59 3.33
CA ASP A 79 4.66 6.37 4.47
C ASP A 79 4.88 5.50 5.73
N GLY A 80 4.74 4.18 5.61
CA GLY A 80 4.80 3.20 6.70
C GLY A 80 3.48 2.97 7.44
N ARG A 81 2.44 3.77 7.19
CA ARG A 81 1.08 3.57 7.73
C ARG A 81 0.07 3.27 6.63
N VAL A 82 0.20 3.95 5.50
CA VAL A 82 -0.62 3.78 4.31
C VAL A 82 0.25 3.56 3.07
N THR A 83 -0.36 2.98 2.05
CA THR A 83 0.27 2.70 0.77
C THR A 83 -0.63 3.18 -0.36
N VAL A 84 -0.06 3.95 -1.28
CA VAL A 84 -0.66 4.29 -2.56
C VAL A 84 -0.24 3.25 -3.60
N LEU A 85 -1.20 2.47 -4.10
CA LEU A 85 -0.88 1.40 -5.03
C LEU A 85 -0.40 1.93 -6.38
N HIS A 86 0.63 1.30 -6.94
CA HIS A 86 1.27 1.68 -8.21
C HIS A 86 1.85 3.10 -8.27
N GLY A 87 1.84 3.86 -7.17
CA GLY A 87 2.28 5.26 -7.15
C GLY A 87 3.72 5.44 -7.61
N ALA A 88 4.65 4.62 -7.10
CA ALA A 88 6.08 4.76 -7.37
C ALA A 88 6.42 4.37 -8.81
N LEU A 89 5.69 3.37 -9.35
CA LEU A 89 5.76 3.04 -10.77
C LEU A 89 5.30 4.22 -11.63
N LEU A 90 4.14 4.80 -11.35
CA LEU A 90 3.61 5.91 -12.14
C LEU A 90 4.49 7.16 -12.07
N GLU A 91 5.00 7.48 -10.89
CA GLU A 91 5.95 8.57 -10.67
C GLU A 91 7.25 8.32 -11.46
N HIS A 92 7.82 7.13 -11.41
CA HIS A 92 8.99 6.78 -12.22
C HIS A 92 8.75 7.01 -13.71
N MET A 93 7.59 6.56 -14.21
CA MET A 93 7.24 6.61 -15.63
C MET A 93 6.93 8.04 -16.14
N SER A 94 6.66 9.00 -15.24
CA SER A 94 6.48 10.42 -15.59
C SER A 94 7.78 11.22 -15.54
N THR A 95 8.87 10.66 -15.00
CA THR A 95 10.15 11.38 -14.92
C THR A 95 10.75 11.67 -16.30
N ARG A 96 11.41 12.83 -16.42
CA ARG A 96 12.20 13.20 -17.61
C ARG A 96 13.33 12.21 -17.88
N GLU A 97 13.92 11.65 -16.83
CA GLU A 97 14.98 10.64 -16.96
C GLU A 97 14.46 9.37 -17.65
N HIS A 98 13.32 8.84 -17.19
CA HIS A 98 12.69 7.68 -17.81
C HIS A 98 12.34 7.95 -19.28
N ARG A 99 11.81 9.14 -19.60
CA ARG A 99 11.53 9.53 -20.99
C ARG A 99 12.77 9.44 -21.86
N THR A 100 13.88 10.06 -21.44
CA THR A 100 15.16 10.03 -22.16
C THR A 100 15.71 8.61 -22.32
N LYS A 101 15.71 7.81 -21.24
CA LYS A 101 16.14 6.41 -21.28
C LYS A 101 15.25 5.55 -22.17
N THR A 102 13.94 5.81 -22.21
CA THR A 102 12.99 5.15 -23.12
C THR A 102 13.33 5.46 -24.57
N HIS A 103 13.60 6.72 -24.92
CA HIS A 103 14.05 7.09 -26.28
C HIS A 103 15.36 6.36 -26.66
N ALA A 104 16.34 6.34 -25.76
CA ALA A 104 17.61 5.65 -25.98
C ALA A 104 17.41 4.12 -26.14
N PHE A 105 16.58 3.52 -25.30
CA PHE A 105 16.23 2.09 -25.37
C PHE A 105 15.56 1.72 -26.70
N TRP A 106 14.60 2.54 -27.15
CA TRP A 106 13.93 2.35 -28.44
C TRP A 106 14.92 2.39 -29.60
N TRP A 107 15.84 3.36 -29.57
CA TRP A 107 16.85 3.50 -30.60
C TRP A 107 17.87 2.34 -30.61
N LYS A 108 18.32 1.90 -29.42
CA LYS A 108 19.29 0.82 -29.21
C LYS A 108 18.75 -0.53 -29.71
N ASN A 109 17.47 -0.82 -29.45
CA ASN A 109 16.86 -2.12 -29.76
C ASN A 109 15.99 -2.12 -31.04
N LYS A 110 15.87 -0.97 -31.73
CA LYS A 110 15.02 -0.83 -32.92
C LYS A 110 13.59 -1.31 -32.68
N ALA A 111 13.04 -0.92 -31.52
CA ALA A 111 11.68 -1.25 -31.13
C ALA A 111 10.65 -0.50 -32.00
N ASP A 112 9.43 -1.03 -32.08
CA ASP A 112 8.33 -0.42 -32.84
C ASP A 112 8.02 1.01 -32.32
N PRO A 113 8.19 2.06 -33.16
CA PRO A 113 7.90 3.44 -32.77
C PRO A 113 6.46 3.66 -32.30
N LYS A 114 5.49 2.90 -32.82
CA LYS A 114 4.07 3.02 -32.46
C LYS A 114 3.77 2.66 -31.01
N LEU A 115 4.67 1.91 -30.36
CA LEU A 115 4.50 1.47 -28.98
C LEU A 115 5.16 2.41 -27.98
N LYS A 116 6.08 3.29 -28.40
CA LYS A 116 6.91 4.11 -27.50
C LYS A 116 6.07 4.97 -26.55
N GLU A 117 5.09 5.69 -27.09
CA GLU A 117 4.25 6.61 -26.32
C GLU A 117 3.41 5.90 -25.23
N LYS A 118 3.21 4.58 -25.33
CA LYS A 118 2.49 3.81 -24.31
C LYS A 118 3.29 3.60 -23.03
N PHE A 119 4.59 3.86 -23.05
CA PHE A 119 5.51 3.71 -21.91
C PHE A 119 5.93 5.06 -21.33
N ILE A 120 5.29 6.15 -21.74
CA ILE A 120 5.55 7.49 -21.23
C ILE A 120 4.26 7.97 -20.58
N ILE A 121 4.31 8.34 -19.30
CA ILE A 121 3.22 9.04 -18.63
C ILE A 121 3.41 10.53 -18.89
N THR A 122 2.38 11.21 -19.38
CA THR A 122 2.48 12.65 -19.65
C THR A 122 2.45 13.46 -18.37
N GLU A 123 2.87 14.72 -18.43
CA GLU A 123 2.85 15.62 -17.27
C GLU A 123 1.42 15.83 -16.77
N GLU A 124 0.45 15.95 -17.69
CA GLU A 124 -0.97 16.08 -17.36
C GLU A 124 -1.53 14.80 -16.71
N GLU A 125 -1.07 13.61 -17.14
CA GLU A 125 -1.43 12.36 -16.48
C GLU A 125 -0.83 12.30 -15.05
N ALA A 126 0.37 12.82 -14.84
CA ALA A 126 1.03 12.86 -13.54
C ALA A 126 0.40 13.88 -12.59
N GLU A 127 0.00 15.05 -13.08
CA GLU A 127 -0.73 16.06 -12.30
C GLU A 127 -2.08 15.51 -11.82
N ARG A 128 -2.87 14.93 -12.72
CA ARG A 128 -4.13 14.28 -12.35
C ARG A 128 -3.95 13.17 -11.32
N LEU A 129 -2.88 12.39 -11.42
CA LEU A 129 -2.56 11.38 -10.41
C LEU A 129 -2.36 12.02 -9.04
N LYS A 130 -1.60 13.12 -8.95
CA LYS A 130 -1.33 13.81 -7.69
C LYS A 130 -2.63 14.35 -7.06
N GLU A 131 -3.48 14.97 -7.87
CA GLU A 131 -4.78 15.48 -7.43
C GLU A 131 -5.69 14.37 -6.91
N GLU A 132 -5.86 13.29 -7.68
CA GLU A 132 -6.73 12.17 -7.28
C GLU A 132 -6.15 11.39 -6.09
N VAL A 133 -4.83 11.29 -5.95
CA VAL A 133 -4.19 10.69 -4.78
C VAL A 133 -4.46 11.53 -3.53
N ALA A 134 -4.29 12.85 -3.60
CA ALA A 134 -4.59 13.74 -2.47
C ALA A 134 -6.05 13.58 -2.01
N LYS A 135 -6.99 13.61 -2.96
CA LYS A 135 -8.42 13.40 -2.68
C LYS A 135 -8.72 12.02 -2.09
N THR A 136 -8.08 10.97 -2.60
CA THR A 136 -8.30 9.60 -2.10
C THR A 136 -7.73 9.42 -0.70
N LEU A 137 -6.60 10.07 -0.39
CA LEU A 137 -6.01 10.08 0.95
C LEU A 137 -6.92 10.80 1.95
N GLU A 138 -7.44 11.98 1.60
CA GLU A 138 -8.41 12.71 2.45
C GLU A 138 -9.64 11.83 2.75
N GLN A 139 -10.21 11.18 1.72
CA GLN A 139 -11.34 10.27 1.91
C GLN A 139 -11.01 9.04 2.74
N TYR A 140 -9.76 8.56 2.70
CA TYR A 140 -9.31 7.44 3.51
C TYR A 140 -9.20 7.87 4.98
N GLU A 141 -8.57 9.01 5.25
CA GLU A 141 -8.43 9.58 6.59
C GLU A 141 -9.78 9.88 7.24
N GLU A 142 -10.70 10.51 6.49
CA GLU A 142 -12.06 10.77 6.98
C GLU A 142 -12.79 9.48 7.39
N LYS A 143 -12.64 8.41 6.59
CA LYS A 143 -13.24 7.11 6.92
C LYS A 143 -12.62 6.51 8.18
N GLU A 144 -11.29 6.52 8.30
CA GLU A 144 -10.61 6.02 9.50
C GLU A 144 -11.05 6.81 10.75
N ASP A 145 -11.16 8.14 10.65
CA ASP A 145 -11.65 8.99 11.74
C ASP A 145 -13.09 8.66 12.15
N THR A 146 -13.98 8.39 11.18
CA THR A 146 -15.36 7.97 11.49
C THR A 146 -15.38 6.63 12.23
N LEU A 147 -14.60 5.64 11.79
CA LEU A 147 -14.50 4.34 12.44
C LEU A 147 -13.94 4.46 13.86
N LEU A 148 -12.92 5.30 14.07
CA LEU A 148 -12.36 5.55 15.39
C LEU A 148 -13.39 6.18 16.36
N LYS A 149 -14.19 7.13 15.88
CA LYS A 149 -15.27 7.74 16.69
C LYS A 149 -16.34 6.72 17.07
N GLU A 150 -16.80 5.92 16.12
CA GLU A 150 -17.77 4.85 16.37
C GLU A 150 -17.25 3.84 17.40
N GLN A 151 -15.99 3.42 17.27
CA GLN A 151 -15.36 2.52 18.24
C GLN A 151 -15.26 3.15 19.64
N ALA A 152 -14.90 4.44 19.73
CA ALA A 152 -14.83 5.15 21.00
C ALA A 152 -16.20 5.23 21.69
N ASP A 153 -17.27 5.45 20.95
CA ASP A 153 -18.63 5.52 21.49
C ASP A 153 -19.14 4.16 21.96
N ILE A 154 -18.77 3.07 21.27
CA ILE A 154 -19.01 1.70 21.74
C ILE A 154 -18.29 1.48 23.08
N ILE A 155 -17.01 1.87 23.20
CA ILE A 155 -16.25 1.71 24.44
C ILE A 155 -16.90 2.51 25.59
N ARG A 156 -17.28 3.77 25.33
CA ARG A 156 -17.94 4.62 26.33
C ARG A 156 -19.29 4.05 26.78
N SER A 157 -20.11 3.56 25.86
CA SER A 157 -21.42 2.98 26.20
C SER A 157 -21.27 1.68 27.00
N GLN A 158 -20.31 0.82 26.66
CA GLN A 158 -19.99 -0.38 27.43
C GLN A 158 -19.52 -0.04 28.84
N GLU A 159 -18.65 0.96 28.99
CA GLU A 159 -18.15 1.38 30.30
C GLU A 159 -19.27 1.99 31.15
N HIS A 160 -20.12 2.83 30.56
CA HIS A 160 -21.30 3.37 31.22
C HIS A 160 -22.21 2.25 31.73
N HIS A 161 -22.50 1.27 30.89
CA HIS A 161 -23.33 0.12 31.26
C HIS A 161 -22.71 -0.70 32.41
N ARG A 162 -21.39 -0.93 32.38
CA ARG A 162 -20.68 -1.60 33.49
C ARG A 162 -20.84 -0.85 34.81
N LEU A 163 -20.71 0.48 34.78
CA LEU A 163 -20.87 1.31 35.97
C LEU A 163 -22.30 1.26 36.52
N GLU A 164 -23.32 1.28 35.65
CA GLU A 164 -24.73 1.11 36.05
C GLU A 164 -25.00 -0.25 36.70
N VAL A 165 -24.46 -1.34 36.14
CA VAL A 165 -24.58 -2.68 36.72
C VAL A 165 -23.90 -2.74 38.08
N LEU A 166 -22.70 -2.19 38.22
CA LEU A 166 -21.99 -2.14 39.52
C LEU A 166 -22.74 -1.29 40.55
N GLN A 167 -23.35 -0.17 40.11
CA GLN A 167 -24.16 0.67 40.99
C GLN A 167 -25.42 -0.05 41.45
N SER A 168 -26.16 -0.71 40.55
CA SER A 168 -27.36 -1.47 40.92
C SER A 168 -27.03 -2.64 41.86
N LEU A 169 -25.92 -3.36 41.63
CA LEU A 169 -25.44 -4.38 42.57
C LEU A 169 -25.10 -3.79 43.94
N ARG A 170 -24.46 -2.61 43.99
CA ARG A 170 -24.22 -1.92 45.27
C ARG A 170 -25.55 -1.59 45.95
N GLU A 171 -26.51 -1.03 45.25
CA GLU A 171 -27.82 -0.63 45.80
C GLU A 171 -28.68 -1.82 46.25
N VAL A 172 -28.57 -2.99 45.63
CA VAL A 172 -29.35 -4.18 46.00
C VAL A 172 -28.63 -5.05 47.05
N CYS A 173 -27.33 -5.31 46.88
CA CYS A 173 -26.58 -6.22 47.74
C CYS A 173 -26.16 -5.57 49.08
N PHE A 174 -25.85 -4.27 49.13
CA PHE A 174 -25.48 -3.64 50.41
C PHE A 174 -26.65 -3.58 51.41
N PRO A 175 -27.88 -3.21 51.02
CA PRO A 175 -29.02 -3.24 51.93
C PRO A 175 -29.42 -4.66 52.33
N GLY A 176 -29.37 -5.62 51.40
CA GLY A 176 -29.59 -7.05 51.69
C GLY A 176 -28.59 -7.62 52.71
N MET A 177 -27.30 -7.29 52.58
CA MET A 177 -26.27 -7.65 53.57
C MET A 177 -26.44 -6.92 54.91
N LYS A 178 -26.89 -5.65 54.91
CA LYS A 178 -27.24 -4.93 56.15
C LYS A 178 -28.38 -5.58 56.92
N GLN A 179 -29.35 -6.16 56.22
CA GLN A 179 -30.48 -6.86 56.83
C GLN A 179 -30.12 -8.27 57.28
N LEU A 180 -29.31 -9.02 56.52
CA LEU A 180 -28.91 -10.40 56.86
C LEU A 180 -27.79 -10.48 57.92
N TYR A 181 -26.87 -9.50 57.96
CA TYR A 181 -25.71 -9.51 58.87
C TYR A 181 -25.39 -8.11 59.43
N PRO A 182 -26.26 -7.52 60.28
CA PRO A 182 -26.09 -6.16 60.79
C PRO A 182 -24.82 -5.94 61.62
N TYR A 183 -24.24 -7.00 62.18
CA TYR A 183 -23.05 -6.95 63.04
C TYR A 183 -21.72 -6.92 62.26
N LEU A 184 -21.67 -7.45 61.03
CA LEU A 184 -20.43 -7.51 60.23
C LEU A 184 -20.01 -6.13 59.69
N ILE A 185 -20.96 -5.20 59.54
CA ILE A 185 -20.73 -3.87 58.94
C ILE A 185 -20.17 -2.85 59.96
N LYS A 186 -20.25 -3.16 61.26
CA LYS A 186 -19.67 -2.34 62.34
C LYS A 186 -18.27 -2.79 62.74
N LEU A 187 -17.77 -3.88 62.16
CA LEU A 187 -16.45 -4.39 62.48
C LEU A 187 -15.40 -3.64 61.64
N PRO A 188 -14.26 -3.24 62.23
CA PRO A 188 -13.17 -2.64 61.48
C PRO A 188 -12.69 -3.60 60.38
N ILE A 189 -12.26 -3.08 59.23
CA ILE A 189 -11.86 -3.85 58.03
C ILE A 189 -10.85 -4.98 58.35
N THR A 190 -10.01 -4.79 59.38
CA THR A 190 -9.06 -5.79 59.90
C THR A 190 -9.73 -7.06 60.45
N VAL A 191 -10.92 -6.96 61.03
CA VAL A 191 -11.67 -8.10 61.58
C VAL A 191 -12.40 -8.87 60.48
N ILE A 192 -12.86 -8.17 59.44
CA ILE A 192 -13.54 -8.80 58.29
C ILE A 192 -12.58 -9.66 57.47
N LYS A 193 -11.33 -9.20 57.26
CA LYS A 193 -10.28 -9.98 56.58
C LYS A 193 -9.96 -11.30 57.31
N ASN A 194 -9.87 -11.27 58.64
CA ASN A 194 -9.62 -12.47 59.46
C ASN A 194 -10.78 -13.48 59.46
N LEU A 195 -12.03 -13.04 59.27
CA LEU A 195 -13.21 -13.90 59.25
C LEU A 195 -13.44 -14.60 57.90
N LEU A 196 -12.94 -14.03 56.80
CA LEU A 196 -13.13 -14.56 55.44
C LEU A 196 -11.93 -15.36 54.91
N HIS A 197 -10.87 -15.55 55.71
CA HIS A 197 -9.63 -16.23 55.30
C HIS A 197 -9.11 -15.76 53.92
N LEU A 198 -9.13 -14.44 53.69
CA LEU A 198 -8.52 -13.76 52.54
C LEU A 198 -7.23 -13.05 52.97
#